data_AF-A0AAZ3STW7-F1
#
_entry.id   AF-A0AAZ3STW7-F1
#
_cell.length_a   1.000
_cell.length_b   1.000
_cell.length_c   1.000
_cell.angle_alpha   90.00
_cell.angle_beta   90.00
_cell.angle_gamma   90.00
#
_symmetry.space_group_name_H-M   'P 1'
#
loop_
_entity.id
_entity.type
_entity.pdbx_description
1 polymer ?
#
loop_
_entity_poly.entity_id
_entity_poly.type
_entity_poly.pdbx_seq_one_letter_code
_entity_poly.pdbx_strand_id
1 'polypeptide(L)'
;HQGKGWDGWGDGSRALPEPQACGVVPEAWRFDCYPERGVVVTRELCEARNCCFIPASSSPPAPGRNGVPWCFYPPGFPSYSLVSVNATDLGQTGTLVKTVKTYYPKDILTLQLELLYETDNRLRVRITDPSESRFEVPIAVPKATEKASSPAYSVELSNEPFGIIVKRTSTGAVLLNTTVAPLFYCDQFLQLSSSLSSQYIYGLGEHRSSFLHDIHWNTLTMWARDVAPTELTNLYGVHPFYLAMDEGGTGTAHGFFLLNSNAMDVVLQPGPAITWRTIGGILDFYVFLGPDPASVIGQYLEVVGYPAMPVYWALGYHLCRWGYGSSNATWDVVKNMRNYRIPQDVQWNDIDYMDRSLDFTFDPTAFSTLPDMVKDLHSHGQRYVMILDPGISSVQPEGGYWPYDEGLRRGVFINHTDGSTLIGKVWPGLTSFPDFSDDVTHEWWYDNLKRFHDKVPFDGLWIDMNEPSSFVDGSTVGCPDTELENPPYTPGILGGLLRAKTLCASAVQKTSSHYNMHSLYGLLEAKASCSEAYVRKRAFVISRSTFPSQGQYSGHWLGDNRSHWKDMYTSIAGRHTHTLTHTHTHTLGLGDMSKISYQDLCYYGRTVLHSVTRLREMRHD
;
A
#
# COMPACT_ATOMS: atom_id res chain seq x y z
N HIS A 1 -64.25 27.72 34.37
CA HIS A 1 -64.44 26.98 33.10
C HIS A 1 -63.08 26.79 32.47
N GLN A 2 -62.48 25.60 32.62
CA GLN A 2 -62.27 24.60 31.54
C GLN A 2 -61.42 25.16 30.39
N GLY A 3 -60.27 24.61 29.99
CA GLY A 3 -59.53 23.41 30.39
C GLY A 3 -58.46 23.07 29.33
N LYS A 4 -57.58 22.13 29.68
CA LYS A 4 -56.66 21.30 28.85
C LYS A 4 -55.49 22.05 28.18
N GLY A 5 -54.20 21.71 28.33
CA GLY A 5 -53.54 20.48 28.79
C GLY A 5 -52.82 19.83 27.60
N TRP A 6 -51.49 19.97 27.51
CA TRP A 6 -50.60 19.15 26.68
C TRP A 6 -49.32 18.87 27.50
N ASP A 7 -49.16 17.60 27.87
CA ASP A 7 -48.01 17.03 28.55
C ASP A 7 -46.86 16.76 27.57
N GLY A 8 -45.64 16.95 28.05
CA GLY A 8 -44.54 15.98 27.94
C GLY A 8 -44.01 15.61 26.56
N TRP A 9 -42.91 16.27 26.16
CA TRP A 9 -41.79 15.59 25.50
C TRP A 9 -40.54 15.86 26.33
N GLY A 10 -40.04 14.81 26.99
CA GLY A 10 -38.77 14.84 27.70
C GLY A 10 -37.64 14.98 26.69
N ASP A 11 -37.00 16.14 26.69
CA ASP A 11 -35.72 16.36 26.03
C ASP A 11 -34.66 15.54 26.78
N GLY A 12 -34.20 14.46 26.14
CA GLY A 12 -33.00 13.75 26.53
C GLY A 12 -31.79 14.60 26.23
N SER A 13 -31.58 15.63 27.06
CA SER A 13 -30.37 16.46 27.05
C SER A 13 -29.14 15.54 27.15
N ARG A 14 -28.46 15.37 26.01
CA ARG A 14 -27.15 14.72 25.96
C ARG A 14 -26.18 15.61 26.75
N ALA A 15 -25.68 15.09 27.87
CA ALA A 15 -24.72 15.80 28.70
C ALA A 15 -23.47 16.15 27.87
N LEU A 16 -23.17 17.44 27.77
CA LEU A 16 -21.88 17.92 27.27
C LEU A 16 -20.75 17.30 28.10
N PRO A 17 -19.59 16.98 27.52
CA PRO A 17 -18.46 16.44 28.27
C PRO A 17 -18.09 17.40 29.41
N GLU A 18 -17.97 16.88 30.63
CA GLU A 18 -17.62 17.71 31.79
C GLU A 18 -16.24 18.35 31.58
N PRO A 19 -16.08 19.68 31.74
CA PRO A 19 -14.80 20.38 31.51
C PRO A 19 -13.61 19.81 32.29
N GLN A 20 -13.86 19.16 33.44
CA GLN A 20 -12.83 18.48 34.23
C GLN A 20 -12.27 17.22 33.56
N ALA A 21 -13.08 16.47 32.79
CA ALA A 21 -12.64 15.27 32.08
C ALA A 21 -11.73 15.59 30.88
N CYS A 22 -11.84 16.79 30.30
CA CYS A 22 -11.01 17.20 29.17
C CYS A 22 -9.60 17.64 29.59
N GLY A 23 -9.44 18.23 30.78
CA GLY A 23 -8.17 18.77 31.26
C GLY A 23 -7.14 17.70 31.67
N VAL A 24 -7.56 16.44 31.81
CA VAL A 24 -6.67 15.34 32.25
C VAL A 24 -5.93 14.65 31.10
N VAL A 25 -6.28 14.89 29.83
CA VAL A 25 -5.65 14.24 28.67
C VAL A 25 -4.40 15.02 28.24
N PRO A 26 -3.18 14.46 28.42
CA PRO A 26 -1.95 15.12 28.00
C PRO A 26 -1.91 15.31 26.49
N GLU A 27 -1.27 16.37 25.99
CA GLU A 27 -1.23 16.69 24.55
C GLU A 27 -0.76 15.50 23.70
N ALA A 28 0.30 14.80 24.12
CA ALA A 28 0.85 13.63 23.42
C ALA A 28 -0.14 12.45 23.28
N TRP A 29 -1.17 12.41 24.12
CA TRP A 29 -2.20 11.37 24.18
C TRP A 29 -3.58 11.85 23.71
N ARG A 30 -3.66 13.03 23.11
CA ARG A 30 -4.90 13.50 22.47
C ARG A 30 -5.09 12.78 21.15
N PHE A 31 -6.05 11.86 21.11
CA PHE A 31 -6.49 11.21 19.87
C PHE A 31 -7.53 12.09 19.18
N ASP A 32 -7.26 12.41 17.93
CA ASP A 32 -8.01 13.38 17.13
C ASP A 32 -9.44 12.90 16.82
N CYS A 33 -10.42 13.74 17.19
CA CYS A 33 -11.86 13.52 17.01
C CYS A 33 -12.44 14.22 15.78
N TYR A 34 -11.61 15.01 15.08
CA TYR A 34 -12.04 15.71 13.87
C TYR A 34 -10.98 15.58 12.76
N PRO A 35 -10.78 14.35 12.25
CA PRO A 35 -9.68 14.04 11.35
C PRO A 35 -9.88 14.44 9.90
N GLU A 36 -11.07 14.92 9.54
CA GLU A 36 -11.40 15.33 8.19
C GLU A 36 -10.54 16.52 7.75
N ARG A 37 -9.90 16.37 6.59
CA ARG A 37 -9.06 17.43 6.02
C ARG A 37 -9.94 18.51 5.38
N GLY A 38 -9.41 19.74 5.33
CA GLY A 38 -10.07 20.88 4.70
C GLY A 38 -11.14 21.57 5.55
N VAL A 39 -11.34 21.11 6.79
CA VAL A 39 -12.24 21.76 7.76
C VAL A 39 -11.41 22.48 8.82
N VAL A 40 -11.70 23.76 9.05
CA VAL A 40 -11.18 24.47 10.23
C VAL A 40 -12.05 24.08 11.41
N VAL A 41 -11.51 23.27 12.30
CA VAL A 41 -12.25 22.73 13.44
C VAL A 41 -12.49 23.83 14.47
N THR A 42 -13.75 24.22 14.66
CA THR A 42 -14.16 25.15 15.72
C THR A 42 -14.54 24.41 17.00
N ARG A 43 -14.67 25.14 18.11
CA ARG A 43 -15.15 24.59 19.37
C ARG A 43 -16.52 23.95 19.21
N GLU A 44 -17.43 24.65 18.53
CA GLU A 44 -18.82 24.21 18.33
C GLU A 44 -18.88 22.91 17.52
N LEU A 45 -18.09 22.80 16.45
CA LEU A 45 -18.00 21.57 15.65
C LEU A 45 -17.47 20.39 16.49
N CYS A 46 -16.46 20.64 17.32
CA CYS A 46 -15.88 19.62 18.18
C CYS A 46 -16.84 19.15 19.28
N GLU A 47 -17.46 20.08 19.98
CA GLU A 47 -18.40 19.80 21.07
C GLU A 47 -19.68 19.15 20.53
N ALA A 48 -20.09 19.45 19.29
CA ALA A 48 -21.19 18.74 18.62
C ALA A 48 -20.92 17.24 18.41
N ARG A 49 -19.64 16.82 18.36
CA ARG A 49 -19.24 15.41 18.37
C ARG A 49 -19.08 14.84 19.78
N ASN A 50 -19.41 15.59 20.83
CA ASN A 50 -19.13 15.29 22.24
C ASN A 50 -17.63 15.13 22.54
N CYS A 51 -16.80 15.90 21.85
CA CYS A 51 -15.36 15.88 22.02
C CYS A 51 -14.85 17.09 22.81
N CYS A 52 -13.63 16.97 23.32
CA CYS A 52 -12.96 18.02 24.06
C CYS A 52 -12.27 18.99 23.10
N PHE A 53 -12.46 20.29 23.31
CA PHE A 53 -11.77 21.33 22.55
C PHE A 53 -10.80 22.13 23.44
N ILE A 54 -9.50 21.84 23.34
CA ILE A 54 -8.45 22.59 24.02
C ILE A 54 -7.36 22.93 23.00
N PRO A 55 -7.14 24.23 22.69
CA PRO A 55 -6.05 24.64 21.81
C PRO A 55 -4.70 24.11 22.27
N ALA A 56 -3.84 23.77 21.31
CA ALA A 56 -2.48 23.33 21.58
C ALA A 56 -1.64 24.45 22.23
N SER A 57 -0.74 24.06 23.12
CA SER A 57 0.21 24.97 23.78
C SER A 57 1.25 25.56 22.80
N SER A 58 1.60 24.80 21.75
CA SER A 58 2.58 25.17 20.73
C SER A 58 1.94 25.85 19.52
N SER A 59 2.72 26.66 18.81
CA SER A 59 2.32 27.24 17.52
C SER A 59 1.88 26.17 16.51
N PRO A 60 0.99 26.49 15.56
CA PRO A 60 0.55 25.55 14.53
C PRO A 60 1.76 24.99 13.77
N PRO A 61 1.73 23.70 13.39
CA PRO A 61 2.79 23.10 12.58
C PRO A 61 2.91 23.79 11.21
N ALA A 62 4.04 23.57 10.53
CA ALA A 62 4.23 24.02 9.16
C ALA A 62 3.10 23.48 8.24
N PRO A 63 2.75 24.20 7.15
CA PRO A 63 1.71 23.76 6.23
C PRO A 63 1.94 22.32 5.75
N GLY A 64 0.91 21.47 5.84
CA GLY A 64 0.97 20.07 5.42
C GLY A 64 1.47 19.08 6.48
N ARG A 65 1.85 19.54 7.68
CA ARG A 65 2.12 18.65 8.83
C ARG A 65 0.98 18.72 9.83
N ASN A 66 0.63 17.56 10.39
CA ASN A 66 -0.32 17.52 11.49
C ASN A 66 0.38 17.97 12.78
N GLY A 67 -0.41 18.37 13.76
CA GLY A 67 0.07 18.83 15.07
C GLY A 67 -0.84 18.30 16.17
N VAL A 68 -0.63 18.79 17.40
CA VAL A 68 -1.49 18.43 18.52
C VAL A 68 -2.95 18.76 18.18
N PRO A 69 -3.88 17.78 18.20
CA PRO A 69 -5.26 18.03 17.84
C PRO A 69 -5.93 18.89 18.91
N TRP A 70 -6.59 19.95 18.46
CA TRP A 70 -7.36 20.83 19.34
C TRP A 70 -8.68 20.16 19.74
N CYS A 71 -9.25 19.36 18.84
CA CYS A 71 -10.43 18.54 19.09
C CYS A 71 -10.05 17.07 19.30
N PHE A 72 -10.30 16.53 20.48
CA PHE A 72 -9.88 15.18 20.84
C PHE A 72 -10.91 14.44 21.68
N TYR A 73 -10.84 13.11 21.69
CA TYR A 73 -11.76 12.29 22.47
C TYR A 73 -11.55 12.48 23.99
N PRO A 74 -12.61 12.75 24.79
CA PRO A 74 -12.54 12.68 26.24
C PRO A 74 -12.24 11.25 26.74
N PRO A 75 -11.71 11.11 27.97
CA PRO A 75 -11.74 9.84 28.68
C PRO A 75 -13.19 9.34 28.78
N GLY A 76 -13.46 8.11 28.35
CA GLY A 76 -14.82 7.55 28.36
C GLY A 76 -15.69 7.93 27.16
N PHE A 77 -15.13 8.49 26.09
CA PHE A 77 -15.87 8.64 24.83
C PHE A 77 -16.49 7.29 24.39
N PRO A 78 -17.77 7.26 23.95
CA PRO A 78 -18.45 6.02 23.65
C PRO A 78 -17.71 5.12 22.65
N SER A 79 -17.49 3.88 23.04
CA SER A 79 -16.88 2.85 22.20
C SER A 79 -17.74 1.58 22.20
N TYR A 80 -17.21 0.49 21.64
CA TYR A 80 -17.82 -0.83 21.77
C TYR A 80 -17.62 -1.37 23.18
N SER A 81 -18.54 -2.23 23.62
CA SER A 81 -18.41 -3.02 24.83
C SER A 81 -18.37 -4.51 24.47
N LEU A 82 -17.48 -5.26 25.11
CA LEU A 82 -17.40 -6.72 24.96
C LEU A 82 -18.47 -7.39 25.82
N VAL A 83 -19.48 -7.98 25.17
CA VAL A 83 -20.64 -8.56 25.89
C VAL A 83 -20.56 -10.06 26.08
N SER A 84 -19.77 -10.75 25.26
CA SER A 84 -19.54 -12.19 25.36
C SER A 84 -18.15 -12.56 24.86
N VAL A 85 -17.56 -13.59 25.46
CA VAL A 85 -16.33 -14.24 24.98
C VAL A 85 -16.49 -15.73 25.18
N ASN A 86 -16.28 -16.50 24.12
CA ASN A 86 -16.30 -17.95 24.12
C ASN A 86 -14.97 -18.48 23.60
N ALA A 87 -14.50 -19.60 24.17
CA ALA A 87 -13.35 -20.30 23.65
C ALA A 87 -13.71 -20.98 22.31
N THR A 88 -12.74 -21.06 21.41
CA THR A 88 -12.79 -21.83 20.16
C THR A 88 -11.59 -22.76 20.10
N ASP A 89 -11.60 -23.70 19.15
CA ASP A 89 -10.49 -24.65 18.97
C ASP A 89 -9.16 -23.93 18.71
N LEU A 90 -9.18 -22.80 17.99
CA LEU A 90 -8.00 -22.01 17.65
C LEU A 90 -7.76 -20.81 18.57
N GLY A 91 -8.68 -20.52 19.51
CA GLY A 91 -8.59 -19.32 20.32
C GLY A 91 -9.86 -18.89 21.01
N GLN A 92 -10.35 -17.71 20.68
CA GLN A 92 -11.53 -17.09 21.28
C GLN A 92 -12.35 -16.34 20.24
N THR A 93 -13.66 -16.30 20.44
CA THR A 93 -14.57 -15.41 19.70
C THR A 93 -15.38 -14.59 20.70
N GLY A 94 -15.70 -13.35 20.37
CA GLY A 94 -16.50 -12.48 21.22
C GLY A 94 -17.48 -11.63 20.43
N THR A 95 -18.50 -11.11 21.12
CA THR A 95 -19.44 -10.16 20.53
C THR A 95 -19.15 -8.77 21.10
N LEU A 96 -19.01 -7.79 20.21
CA LEU A 96 -18.84 -6.38 20.54
C LEU A 96 -20.15 -5.65 20.23
N VAL A 97 -20.64 -4.83 21.15
CA VAL A 97 -21.86 -4.06 20.96
C VAL A 97 -21.60 -2.59 21.24
N LYS A 98 -22.09 -1.72 20.36
CA LYS A 98 -22.07 -0.27 20.54
C LYS A 98 -23.49 0.25 20.72
N THR A 99 -23.73 0.96 21.81
CA THR A 99 -25.06 1.51 22.14
C THR A 99 -25.25 2.94 21.64
N VAL A 100 -24.16 3.67 21.44
CA VAL A 100 -24.17 5.07 20.98
C VAL A 100 -23.57 5.17 19.58
N LYS A 101 -24.38 5.63 18.62
CA LYS A 101 -23.92 5.90 17.26
C LYS A 101 -22.85 7.00 17.25
N THR A 102 -21.88 6.84 16.37
CA THR A 102 -20.86 7.85 16.06
C THR A 102 -21.44 8.94 15.15
N TYR A 103 -20.59 9.92 14.86
CA TYR A 103 -20.87 10.98 13.91
C TYR A 103 -20.62 10.58 12.45
N TYR A 104 -20.06 9.40 12.17
CA TYR A 104 -19.97 8.85 10.82
C TYR A 104 -21.25 8.08 10.46
N PRO A 105 -21.67 8.09 9.19
CA PRO A 105 -22.86 7.36 8.76
C PRO A 105 -22.63 5.84 8.83
N LYS A 106 -23.72 5.08 8.91
CA LYS A 106 -23.74 3.61 8.80
C LYS A 106 -22.80 2.89 9.79
N ASP A 107 -22.87 3.27 11.08
CA ASP A 107 -22.26 2.47 12.17
C ASP A 107 -22.79 1.03 12.17
N ILE A 108 -21.88 0.07 12.35
CA ILE A 108 -22.20 -1.35 12.48
C ILE A 108 -22.19 -1.71 13.96
N LEU A 109 -23.36 -1.63 14.60
CA LEU A 109 -23.48 -1.63 16.07
C LEU A 109 -23.17 -2.97 16.75
N THR A 110 -23.10 -4.07 16.01
CA THR A 110 -22.74 -5.39 16.52
C THR A 110 -21.62 -5.96 15.67
N LEU A 111 -20.50 -6.30 16.29
CA LEU A 111 -19.35 -6.89 15.62
C LEU A 111 -19.00 -8.24 16.24
N GLN A 112 -18.34 -9.07 15.45
CA GLN A 112 -17.72 -10.29 15.92
C GLN A 112 -16.21 -10.09 16.04
N LEU A 113 -15.68 -10.40 17.21
CA LEU A 113 -14.25 -10.51 17.47
C LEU A 113 -13.83 -11.97 17.28
N GLU A 114 -12.72 -12.20 16.59
CA GLU A 114 -12.03 -13.48 16.53
C GLU A 114 -10.56 -13.28 16.90
N LEU A 115 -10.10 -14.03 17.91
CA LEU A 115 -8.69 -14.12 18.31
C LEU A 115 -8.19 -15.51 17.94
N LEU A 116 -7.27 -15.58 16.98
CA LEU A 116 -6.68 -16.81 16.48
C LEU A 116 -5.23 -16.88 16.96
N TYR A 117 -4.94 -17.85 17.82
CA TYR A 117 -3.60 -18.07 18.34
C TYR A 117 -2.87 -19.00 17.36
N GLU A 118 -2.47 -18.47 16.20
CA GLU A 118 -2.05 -19.26 15.04
C GLU A 118 -0.73 -20.02 15.27
N THR A 119 0.26 -19.37 15.88
CA THR A 119 1.54 -19.99 16.26
C THR A 119 2.04 -19.39 17.56
N ASP A 120 3.08 -19.97 18.15
CA ASP A 120 3.67 -19.41 19.38
C ASP A 120 4.20 -17.97 19.19
N ASN A 121 4.40 -17.52 17.94
CA ASN A 121 4.91 -16.18 17.63
C ASN A 121 3.98 -15.34 16.75
N ARG A 122 2.77 -15.83 16.42
CA ARG A 122 1.82 -15.12 15.56
C ARG A 122 0.40 -15.18 16.11
N LEU A 123 -0.10 -14.02 16.49
CA LEU A 123 -1.50 -13.77 16.80
C LEU A 123 -2.18 -13.17 15.57
N ARG A 124 -3.38 -13.65 15.24
CA ARG A 124 -4.27 -12.98 14.29
C ARG A 124 -5.54 -12.54 14.99
N VAL A 125 -6.00 -11.33 14.70
CA VAL A 125 -7.21 -10.74 15.24
C VAL A 125 -8.09 -10.28 14.09
N ARG A 126 -9.36 -10.65 14.12
CA ARG A 126 -10.36 -10.20 13.16
C ARG A 126 -11.50 -9.53 13.90
N ILE A 127 -11.93 -8.38 13.42
CA ILE A 127 -13.18 -7.74 13.83
C ILE A 127 -14.02 -7.58 12.56
N THR A 128 -15.17 -8.25 12.53
CA THR A 128 -16.03 -8.38 11.35
C THR A 128 -17.47 -8.02 11.67
N ASP A 129 -18.25 -7.76 10.62
CA ASP A 129 -19.70 -7.65 10.72
C ASP A 129 -20.30 -9.08 10.62
N PRO A 130 -20.98 -9.57 11.67
CA PRO A 130 -21.59 -10.91 11.65
C PRO A 130 -22.89 -10.96 10.84
N SER A 131 -23.47 -9.81 10.49
CA SER A 131 -24.74 -9.71 9.77
C SER A 131 -24.57 -9.65 8.25
N GLU A 132 -23.46 -9.12 7.77
CA GLU A 132 -23.17 -8.97 6.35
C GLU A 132 -21.68 -9.18 6.06
N SER A 133 -21.38 -9.95 5.00
CA SER A 133 -20.01 -10.12 4.55
C SER A 133 -19.47 -8.81 4.00
N ARG A 134 -18.36 -8.35 4.55
CA ARG A 134 -17.64 -7.18 4.05
C ARG A 134 -16.49 -7.59 3.14
N PHE A 135 -15.95 -6.63 2.41
CA PHE A 135 -14.77 -6.88 1.57
C PHE A 135 -13.58 -7.33 2.43
N GLU A 136 -12.95 -8.42 2.02
CA GLU A 136 -11.70 -8.93 2.58
C GLU A 136 -10.68 -9.04 1.45
N VAL A 137 -9.42 -8.72 1.77
CA VAL A 137 -8.35 -8.71 0.78
C VAL A 137 -8.15 -10.13 0.20
N PRO A 138 -8.27 -10.34 -1.12
CA PRO A 138 -8.25 -11.66 -1.75
C PRO A 138 -6.82 -12.19 -1.95
N ILE A 139 -5.98 -12.17 -0.91
CA ILE A 139 -4.66 -12.81 -0.92
C ILE A 139 -4.67 -14.11 -0.12
N ALA A 140 -3.85 -15.07 -0.53
CA ALA A 140 -3.68 -16.30 0.23
C ALA A 140 -2.89 -16.01 1.51
N VAL A 141 -3.46 -16.40 2.65
CA VAL A 141 -2.81 -16.37 3.97
C VAL A 141 -2.81 -17.77 4.57
N PRO A 142 -1.86 -18.11 5.46
CA PRO A 142 -1.86 -19.37 6.18
C PRO A 142 -3.19 -19.59 6.93
N LYS A 143 -3.64 -20.84 6.94
CA LYS A 143 -4.79 -21.27 7.75
C LYS A 143 -4.26 -22.06 8.93
N ALA A 144 -4.45 -21.55 10.14
CA ALA A 144 -4.09 -22.28 11.35
C ALA A 144 -4.98 -23.52 11.49
N THR A 145 -4.36 -24.68 11.69
CA THR A 145 -5.05 -25.96 11.92
C THR A 145 -5.08 -26.36 13.39
N GLU A 146 -4.15 -25.83 14.17
CA GLU A 146 -4.01 -26.09 15.60
C GLU A 146 -3.74 -24.77 16.33
N LYS A 147 -4.14 -24.74 17.60
CA LYS A 147 -3.87 -23.61 18.49
C LYS A 147 -2.42 -23.62 18.96
N ALA A 148 -1.81 -22.44 19.06
CA ALA A 148 -0.49 -22.25 19.64
C ALA A 148 -0.37 -22.92 21.02
N SER A 149 0.74 -23.64 21.22
CA SER A 149 0.94 -24.50 22.39
C SER A 149 1.57 -23.77 23.56
N SER A 150 2.48 -22.84 23.28
CA SER A 150 3.19 -22.01 24.25
C SER A 150 3.44 -20.62 23.68
N PRO A 151 2.38 -19.78 23.52
CA PRO A 151 2.51 -18.43 22.99
C PRO A 151 3.57 -17.59 23.70
N ALA A 152 4.44 -16.93 22.93
CA ALA A 152 5.34 -15.87 23.39
C ALA A 152 4.59 -14.57 23.73
N TYR A 153 3.26 -14.60 23.65
CA TYR A 153 2.34 -13.50 23.89
C TYR A 153 1.16 -13.90 24.76
N SER A 154 0.65 -12.94 25.53
CA SER A 154 -0.63 -13.04 26.23
C SER A 154 -1.57 -11.95 25.75
N VAL A 155 -2.86 -12.28 25.64
CA VAL A 155 -3.90 -11.34 25.22
C VAL A 155 -4.82 -11.08 26.42
N GLU A 156 -4.97 -9.80 26.77
CA GLU A 156 -5.93 -9.32 27.75
C GLU A 156 -7.00 -8.49 27.03
N LEU A 157 -8.26 -8.63 27.44
CA LEU A 157 -9.40 -7.90 26.87
C LEU A 157 -9.97 -6.95 27.91
N SER A 158 -10.09 -5.67 27.52
CA SER A 158 -10.88 -4.68 28.24
C SER A 158 -12.33 -4.79 27.80
N ASN A 159 -13.27 -4.71 28.75
CA ASN A 159 -14.69 -4.88 28.46
C ASN A 159 -15.35 -3.59 27.98
N GLU A 160 -15.20 -2.48 28.73
CA GLU A 160 -15.87 -1.20 28.45
C GLU A 160 -14.99 -0.02 28.92
N PRO A 161 -14.42 0.78 28.00
CA PRO A 161 -14.43 0.57 26.55
C PRO A 161 -13.69 -0.72 26.17
N PHE A 162 -14.14 -1.36 25.09
CA PHE A 162 -13.48 -2.52 24.52
C PHE A 162 -12.05 -2.19 24.10
N GLY A 163 -11.12 -3.10 24.37
CA GLY A 163 -9.80 -3.04 23.79
C GLY A 163 -9.02 -4.33 23.96
N ILE A 164 -7.97 -4.46 23.16
CA ILE A 164 -7.09 -5.61 23.09
C ILE A 164 -5.71 -5.17 23.58
N ILE A 165 -5.16 -5.90 24.53
CA ILE A 165 -3.83 -5.65 25.09
C ILE A 165 -3.00 -6.90 24.83
N VAL A 166 -1.96 -6.77 24.01
CA VAL A 166 -1.02 -7.87 23.74
C VAL A 166 0.27 -7.60 24.49
N LYS A 167 0.70 -8.56 25.30
CA LYS A 167 1.94 -8.48 26.07
C LYS A 167 2.89 -9.58 25.67
N ARG A 168 4.19 -9.30 25.71
CA ARG A 168 5.24 -10.31 25.61
C ARG A 168 5.30 -11.10 26.91
N THR A 169 5.16 -12.43 26.85
CA THR A 169 5.10 -13.26 28.07
C THR A 169 6.42 -13.29 28.85
N SER A 170 7.55 -13.20 28.16
CA SER A 170 8.88 -13.26 28.79
C SER A 170 9.23 -12.03 29.62
N THR A 171 8.71 -10.85 29.29
CA THR A 171 9.05 -9.58 29.95
C THR A 171 7.86 -8.87 30.60
N GLY A 172 6.63 -9.24 30.24
CA GLY A 172 5.42 -8.52 30.61
C GLY A 172 5.23 -7.20 29.85
N ALA A 173 6.10 -6.87 28.88
CA ALA A 173 6.01 -5.63 28.12
C ALA A 173 4.74 -5.59 27.27
N VAL A 174 4.03 -4.45 27.31
CA VAL A 174 2.86 -4.19 26.47
C VAL A 174 3.34 -3.83 25.07
N LEU A 175 2.99 -4.66 24.09
CA LEU A 175 3.36 -4.46 22.68
C LEU A 175 2.35 -3.56 21.98
N LEU A 176 1.06 -3.83 22.23
CA LEU A 176 -0.05 -3.04 21.74
C LEU A 176 -1.12 -2.96 22.83
N ASN A 177 -1.78 -1.81 22.94
CA ASN A 177 -2.94 -1.58 23.79
C ASN A 177 -3.93 -0.68 23.07
N THR A 178 -5.06 -1.26 22.66
CA THR A 178 -6.08 -0.53 21.90
C THR A 178 -7.10 0.22 22.76
N THR A 179 -7.01 0.17 24.09
CA THR A 179 -7.92 0.91 24.99
C THR A 179 -7.66 2.42 25.00
N VAL A 180 -6.60 2.87 24.32
CA VAL A 180 -6.13 4.27 24.33
C VAL A 180 -7.06 5.22 23.58
N ALA A 181 -7.90 4.71 22.66
CA ALA A 181 -8.88 5.50 21.94
C ALA A 181 -10.10 4.65 21.55
N PRO A 182 -11.23 5.26 21.16
CA PRO A 182 -12.44 4.53 20.79
C PRO A 182 -12.27 3.75 19.48
N LEU A 183 -12.76 2.52 19.45
CA LEU A 183 -12.99 1.77 18.21
C LEU A 183 -14.15 2.39 17.41
N PHE A 184 -13.88 2.70 16.13
CA PHE A 184 -14.91 3.03 15.14
C PHE A 184 -15.02 1.90 14.12
N TYR A 185 -16.25 1.54 13.78
CA TYR A 185 -16.53 0.53 12.78
C TYR A 185 -17.82 0.91 12.05
N CYS A 186 -17.67 1.70 11.01
CA CYS A 186 -18.72 2.14 10.10
C CYS A 186 -18.48 1.53 8.72
N ASP A 187 -19.50 1.57 7.86
CA ASP A 187 -19.41 1.05 6.50
C ASP A 187 -18.21 1.61 5.70
N GLN A 188 -17.91 2.90 5.85
CA GLN A 188 -16.79 3.56 5.16
C GLN A 188 -15.83 4.33 6.10
N PHE A 189 -15.77 3.91 7.36
CA PHE A 189 -14.79 4.44 8.32
C PHE A 189 -14.52 3.44 9.44
N LEU A 190 -13.33 2.85 9.43
CA LEU A 190 -12.82 2.00 10.51
C LEU A 190 -11.66 2.75 11.18
N GLN A 191 -11.67 2.81 12.52
CA GLN A 191 -10.57 3.38 13.28
C GLN A 191 -10.15 2.45 14.41
N LEU A 192 -8.86 2.15 14.46
CA LEU A 192 -8.21 1.41 15.54
C LEU A 192 -6.95 2.16 15.98
N SER A 193 -6.87 2.52 17.25
CA SER A 193 -5.65 3.10 17.83
C SER A 193 -4.97 2.11 18.75
N SER A 194 -3.66 2.26 18.94
CA SER A 194 -2.90 1.50 19.93
C SER A 194 -1.74 2.34 20.48
N SER A 195 -1.39 2.16 21.76
CA SER A 195 -0.05 2.53 22.22
C SER A 195 1.01 1.71 21.48
N LEU A 196 2.20 2.28 21.29
CA LEU A 196 3.36 1.55 20.80
C LEU A 196 4.30 1.23 21.97
N SER A 197 5.05 0.14 21.87
CA SER A 197 6.02 -0.26 22.91
C SER A 197 7.24 0.65 22.98
N SER A 198 7.51 1.46 21.95
CA SER A 198 8.56 2.48 21.92
C SER A 198 8.31 3.52 20.83
N GLN A 199 9.23 4.47 20.69
CA GLN A 199 9.26 5.47 19.61
C GLN A 199 9.92 4.96 18.31
N TYR A 200 10.49 3.75 18.31
CA TYR A 200 11.30 3.21 17.22
C TYR A 200 10.46 2.33 16.30
N ILE A 201 9.81 2.96 15.31
CA ILE A 201 8.94 2.30 14.33
C ILE A 201 9.47 2.44 12.89
N TYR A 202 9.40 1.34 12.15
CA TYR A 202 9.89 1.18 10.77
C TYR A 202 8.83 0.50 9.90
N GLY A 203 8.86 0.68 8.57
CA GLY A 203 7.89 0.08 7.64
C GLY A 203 6.92 1.11 7.07
N LEU A 204 5.63 0.78 6.97
CA LEU A 204 4.53 1.64 6.53
C LEU A 204 4.75 2.30 5.16
N GLY A 205 5.37 1.57 4.22
CA GLY A 205 5.62 2.08 2.87
C GLY A 205 4.36 2.16 2.00
N GLU A 206 4.38 2.87 0.87
CA GLU A 206 5.52 3.58 0.29
C GLU A 206 5.46 5.10 0.48
N HIS A 207 6.51 5.66 1.08
CA HIS A 207 6.70 7.11 1.24
C HIS A 207 8.17 7.48 1.10
N ARG A 208 8.42 8.70 0.65
CA ARG A 208 9.76 9.29 0.73
C ARG A 208 9.98 9.86 2.12
N SER A 209 10.56 9.06 3.01
CA SER A 209 10.87 9.44 4.40
C SER A 209 12.23 8.91 4.86
N SER A 210 12.61 9.23 6.10
CA SER A 210 13.65 8.50 6.83
C SER A 210 13.19 7.06 7.12
N PHE A 211 14.15 6.17 7.37
CA PHE A 211 13.87 4.77 7.68
C PHE A 211 13.16 4.61 9.04
N LEU A 212 13.67 5.31 10.06
CA LEU A 212 12.97 5.51 11.33
C LEU A 212 11.90 6.59 11.11
N HIS A 213 10.65 6.29 11.44
CA HIS A 213 9.56 7.25 11.32
C HIS A 213 9.62 8.32 12.41
N ASP A 214 9.24 9.54 12.03
CA ASP A 214 8.92 10.59 12.99
C ASP A 214 7.54 10.30 13.60
N ILE A 215 7.46 10.21 14.93
CA ILE A 215 6.21 10.00 15.67
C ILE A 215 5.57 11.31 16.14
N HIS A 216 6.11 12.48 15.80
CA HIS A 216 5.55 13.76 16.24
C HIS A 216 4.43 14.23 15.29
N TRP A 217 3.24 13.65 15.44
CA TRP A 217 2.04 14.01 14.67
C TRP A 217 2.25 13.82 13.17
N ASN A 218 2.81 12.67 12.80
CA ASN A 218 3.04 12.31 11.41
C ASN A 218 1.86 11.49 10.87
N THR A 219 1.50 11.67 9.61
CA THR A 219 0.43 10.90 8.98
C THR A 219 0.91 10.37 7.65
N LEU A 220 0.91 9.05 7.54
CA LEU A 220 1.32 8.29 6.38
C LEU A 220 0.06 7.82 5.66
N THR A 221 -0.18 8.39 4.48
CA THR A 221 -1.36 8.05 3.66
C THR A 221 -1.04 6.91 2.72
N MET A 222 -1.93 5.93 2.64
CA MET A 222 -1.77 4.73 1.82
C MET A 222 -2.89 4.65 0.80
N TRP A 223 -2.52 4.89 -0.46
CA TRP A 223 -3.34 4.76 -1.66
C TRP A 223 -2.37 4.79 -2.84
N ALA A 224 -2.32 3.73 -3.66
CA ALA A 224 -1.33 3.62 -4.72
C ALA A 224 -1.44 4.82 -5.69
N ARG A 225 -0.31 5.46 -6.00
CA ARG A 225 -0.34 6.73 -6.72
C ARG A 225 0.89 6.97 -7.57
N ASP A 226 0.65 7.22 -8.85
CA ASP A 226 1.61 7.79 -9.77
C ASP A 226 1.91 9.24 -9.39
N VAL A 227 3.05 9.41 -8.71
CA VAL A 227 3.69 10.69 -8.46
C VAL A 227 5.17 10.46 -8.22
N ALA A 228 6.02 11.32 -8.78
CA ALA A 228 7.45 11.27 -8.50
C ALA A 228 7.72 11.36 -6.98
N PRO A 229 8.69 10.59 -6.41
CA PRO A 229 8.85 10.44 -4.98
C PRO A 229 9.05 11.79 -4.27
N THR A 230 8.03 12.20 -3.53
CA THR A 230 7.95 13.47 -2.82
C THR A 230 7.58 13.20 -1.36
N GLU A 231 8.08 14.02 -0.44
CA GLU A 231 7.75 13.90 0.99
C GLU A 231 6.26 14.22 1.20
N LEU A 232 5.64 13.62 2.22
CA LEU A 232 4.25 13.86 2.63
C LEU A 232 3.18 13.48 1.58
N THR A 233 3.52 12.64 0.61
CA THR A 233 2.59 12.10 -0.40
C THR A 233 2.54 10.58 -0.34
N ASN A 234 1.37 10.00 -0.54
CA ASN A 234 1.23 8.60 -0.91
C ASN A 234 1.90 8.34 -2.28
N LEU A 235 2.68 7.26 -2.38
CA LEU A 235 3.43 6.88 -3.60
C LEU A 235 2.85 5.58 -4.21
N TYR A 236 3.67 4.80 -4.91
CA TYR A 236 3.23 3.72 -5.79
C TYR A 236 2.71 2.50 -5.03
N GLY A 237 3.33 2.14 -3.91
CA GLY A 237 2.98 0.97 -3.11
C GLY A 237 2.20 1.25 -1.82
N VAL A 238 1.47 0.24 -1.34
CA VAL A 238 0.71 0.25 -0.08
C VAL A 238 1.09 -0.96 0.78
N HIS A 239 1.79 -0.71 1.89
CA HIS A 239 2.29 -1.73 2.82
C HIS A 239 1.92 -1.40 4.27
N PRO A 240 0.71 -1.78 4.72
CA PRO A 240 0.22 -1.54 6.09
C PRO A 240 0.87 -2.48 7.13
N PHE A 241 2.20 -2.57 7.10
CA PHE A 241 3.03 -3.33 8.03
C PHE A 241 4.01 -2.39 8.74
N TYR A 242 4.15 -2.53 10.06
CA TYR A 242 5.25 -1.91 10.79
C TYR A 242 6.02 -2.92 11.64
N LEU A 243 7.28 -2.59 11.88
CA LEU A 243 8.14 -3.21 12.88
C LEU A 243 8.46 -2.16 13.95
N ALA A 244 8.25 -2.52 15.21
CA ALA A 244 8.58 -1.68 16.35
C ALA A 244 9.62 -2.38 17.23
N MET A 245 10.67 -1.65 17.62
CA MET A 245 11.60 -2.12 18.65
C MET A 245 10.94 -1.98 20.02
N ASP A 246 11.17 -2.92 20.91
CA ASP A 246 10.70 -2.79 22.30
C ASP A 246 11.67 -1.91 23.11
N GLU A 247 11.15 -1.23 24.14
CA GLU A 247 11.97 -0.44 25.06
C GLU A 247 12.91 -1.29 25.94
N GLY A 248 13.90 -0.63 26.55
CA GLY A 248 14.79 -1.26 27.54
C GLY A 248 16.07 -1.88 26.97
N GLY A 249 16.37 -1.69 25.68
CA GLY A 249 17.64 -2.13 25.08
C GLY A 249 17.81 -3.65 25.01
N THR A 250 16.73 -4.40 25.12
CA THR A 250 16.69 -5.87 25.07
C THR A 250 17.06 -6.42 23.68
N GLY A 251 16.99 -5.58 22.65
CA GLY A 251 17.09 -5.99 21.25
C GLY A 251 15.86 -6.71 20.73
N THR A 252 14.76 -6.73 21.50
CA THR A 252 13.51 -7.35 21.08
C THR A 252 12.67 -6.41 20.23
N ALA A 253 11.84 -6.96 19.36
CA ALA A 253 10.97 -6.27 18.44
C ALA A 253 9.67 -7.06 18.26
N HIS A 254 8.65 -6.37 17.78
CA HIS A 254 7.43 -6.98 17.29
C HIS A 254 7.01 -6.35 15.96
N GLY A 255 6.19 -7.06 15.20
CA GLY A 255 5.59 -6.58 13.97
C GLY A 255 4.08 -6.53 14.08
N PHE A 256 3.47 -5.64 13.32
CA PHE A 256 2.03 -5.53 13.16
C PHE A 256 1.70 -5.38 11.68
N PHE A 257 0.76 -6.17 11.17
CA PHE A 257 0.28 -6.10 9.80
C PHE A 257 -1.23 -5.99 9.77
N LEU A 258 -1.78 -4.91 9.19
CA LEU A 258 -3.21 -4.78 8.91
C LEU A 258 -3.49 -5.25 7.49
N LEU A 259 -4.20 -6.37 7.33
CA LEU A 259 -4.63 -6.88 6.05
C LEU A 259 -5.89 -6.13 5.55
N ASN A 260 -5.66 -4.95 4.98
CA ASN A 260 -6.69 -4.08 4.43
C ASN A 260 -6.10 -3.30 3.24
N SER A 261 -6.81 -3.23 2.11
CA SER A 261 -6.32 -2.58 0.87
C SER A 261 -7.04 -1.28 0.52
N ASN A 262 -8.06 -0.90 1.30
CA ASN A 262 -8.75 0.37 1.13
C ASN A 262 -7.82 1.54 1.42
N ALA A 263 -8.15 2.72 0.90
CA ALA A 263 -7.40 3.92 1.20
C ALA A 263 -7.38 4.17 2.72
N MET A 264 -6.22 4.48 3.28
CA MET A 264 -6.09 4.68 4.72
C MET A 264 -5.07 5.75 5.10
N ASP A 265 -5.29 6.38 6.25
CA ASP A 265 -4.29 7.18 6.96
C ASP A 265 -3.77 6.38 8.17
N VAL A 266 -2.45 6.39 8.35
CA VAL A 266 -1.77 5.87 9.55
C VAL A 266 -1.13 7.03 10.29
N VAL A 267 -1.67 7.36 11.47
CA VAL A 267 -1.25 8.51 12.26
C VAL A 267 -0.33 8.06 13.39
N LEU A 268 0.86 8.65 13.46
CA LEU A 268 1.83 8.45 14.54
C LEU A 268 1.84 9.71 15.43
N GLN A 269 1.80 9.49 16.74
CA GLN A 269 1.79 10.57 17.74
C GLN A 269 2.79 10.30 18.87
N PRO A 270 3.28 11.35 19.58
CA PRO A 270 4.40 11.24 20.52
C PRO A 270 4.04 10.57 21.84
N GLY A 271 2.79 10.12 21.99
CA GLY A 271 2.29 9.30 23.10
C GLY A 271 3.06 8.00 23.36
N PRO A 272 4.13 7.68 22.61
CA PRO A 272 4.08 6.96 21.33
C PRO A 272 2.80 6.15 21.10
N ALA A 273 2.02 6.51 20.08
CA ALA A 273 0.84 5.75 19.66
C ALA A 273 0.64 5.80 18.15
N ILE A 274 -0.14 4.84 17.65
CA ILE A 274 -0.52 4.69 16.25
C ILE A 274 -2.05 4.67 16.13
N THR A 275 -2.59 5.31 15.10
CA THR A 275 -4.03 5.24 14.75
C THR A 275 -4.18 4.89 13.28
N TRP A 276 -4.88 3.79 13.01
CA TRP A 276 -5.29 3.35 11.68
C TRP A 276 -6.66 3.95 11.37
N ARG A 277 -6.83 4.59 10.20
CA ARG A 277 -8.10 5.10 9.68
C ARG A 277 -8.28 4.62 8.26
N THR A 278 -9.09 3.59 8.04
CA THR A 278 -9.36 3.04 6.70
C THR A 278 -10.81 3.25 6.30
N ILE A 279 -11.06 3.41 5.01
CA ILE A 279 -12.38 3.74 4.47
C ILE A 279 -13.21 2.52 4.07
N GLY A 280 -12.77 1.30 4.38
CA GLY A 280 -13.53 0.11 4.01
C GLY A 280 -12.94 -1.18 4.52
N GLY A 281 -13.52 -2.28 4.07
CA GLY A 281 -13.10 -3.64 4.43
C GLY A 281 -13.41 -4.00 5.87
N ILE A 282 -12.50 -4.75 6.50
CA ILE A 282 -12.55 -5.19 7.89
C ILE A 282 -11.25 -4.84 8.64
N LEU A 283 -11.24 -5.01 9.96
CA LEU A 283 -10.00 -5.01 10.75
C LEU A 283 -9.51 -6.45 10.90
N ASP A 284 -8.63 -6.90 10.00
CA ASP A 284 -7.92 -8.17 10.08
C ASP A 284 -6.43 -7.88 10.25
N PHE A 285 -5.87 -8.15 11.43
CA PHE A 285 -4.48 -7.83 11.70
C PHE A 285 -3.72 -8.95 12.40
N TYR A 286 -2.42 -8.96 12.14
CA TYR A 286 -1.47 -9.91 12.70
C TYR A 286 -0.49 -9.20 13.62
N VAL A 287 -0.07 -9.89 14.69
CA VAL A 287 0.99 -9.47 15.59
C VAL A 287 2.08 -10.54 15.58
N PHE A 288 3.30 -10.14 15.23
CA PHE A 288 4.47 -11.01 15.10
C PHE A 288 5.44 -10.73 16.25
N LEU A 289 5.81 -11.74 17.02
CA LEU A 289 6.49 -11.56 18.30
C LEU A 289 8.02 -11.48 18.22
N GLY A 290 8.64 -11.82 17.10
CA GLY A 290 10.10 -11.82 16.98
C GLY A 290 10.76 -13.05 17.63
N PRO A 291 11.81 -12.91 18.45
CA PRO A 291 12.07 -11.74 19.29
C PRO A 291 12.92 -10.66 18.62
N ASP A 292 13.82 -10.98 17.71
CA ASP A 292 14.64 -9.97 17.02
C ASP A 292 13.98 -9.47 15.71
N PRO A 293 14.43 -8.33 15.14
CA PRO A 293 13.84 -7.79 13.92
C PRO A 293 13.82 -8.75 12.74
N ALA A 294 14.84 -9.60 12.54
CA ALA A 294 14.85 -10.54 11.43
C ALA A 294 13.80 -11.65 11.62
N SER A 295 13.62 -12.12 12.86
CA SER A 295 12.55 -13.07 13.21
C SER A 295 11.16 -12.49 12.98
N VAL A 296 10.93 -11.20 13.33
CA VAL A 296 9.66 -10.51 13.05
C VAL A 296 9.36 -10.53 11.55
N ILE A 297 10.37 -10.21 10.74
CA ILE A 297 10.24 -10.21 9.29
C ILE A 297 10.01 -11.62 8.72
N GLY A 298 10.68 -12.64 9.26
CA GLY A 298 10.43 -14.04 8.92
C GLY A 298 8.99 -14.50 9.22
N GLN A 299 8.40 -14.02 10.32
CA GLN A 299 7.02 -14.34 10.71
C GLN A 299 5.98 -13.60 9.85
N TYR A 300 6.24 -12.33 9.51
CA TYR A 300 5.45 -11.58 8.54
C TYR A 300 5.42 -12.31 7.19
N LEU A 301 6.58 -12.82 6.79
CA LEU A 301 6.76 -13.58 5.57
C LEU A 301 6.00 -14.89 5.47
N GLU A 302 5.87 -15.60 6.59
CA GLU A 302 5.03 -16.79 6.63
C GLU A 302 3.58 -16.47 6.23
N VAL A 303 3.11 -15.24 6.46
CA VAL A 303 1.76 -14.79 6.12
C VAL A 303 1.66 -14.31 4.67
N VAL A 304 2.56 -13.42 4.25
CA VAL A 304 2.47 -12.77 2.93
C VAL A 304 3.25 -13.50 1.84
N GLY A 305 3.91 -14.60 2.18
CA GLY A 305 4.68 -15.46 1.29
C GLY A 305 6.12 -15.00 1.04
N TYR A 306 7.03 -15.97 1.00
CA TYR A 306 8.46 -15.75 0.79
C TYR A 306 8.76 -15.18 -0.60
N PRO A 307 9.84 -14.38 -0.75
CA PRO A 307 10.21 -13.81 -2.03
C PRO A 307 10.53 -14.91 -3.04
N ALA A 308 10.12 -14.70 -4.29
CA ALA A 308 10.59 -15.52 -5.39
C ALA A 308 12.11 -15.45 -5.47
N MET A 309 12.74 -16.61 -5.65
CA MET A 309 14.18 -16.68 -5.87
C MET A 309 14.50 -16.03 -7.23
N PRO A 310 15.28 -14.94 -7.29
CA PRO A 310 15.60 -14.32 -8.56
C PRO A 310 16.41 -15.27 -9.45
N VAL A 311 16.28 -15.06 -10.76
CA VAL A 311 17.20 -15.66 -11.74
C VAL A 311 18.57 -14.99 -11.63
N TYR A 312 19.67 -15.73 -11.75
CA TYR A 312 21.02 -15.23 -11.41
C TYR A 312 21.41 -13.95 -12.18
N TRP A 313 21.07 -13.87 -13.47
CA TRP A 313 21.39 -12.69 -14.30
C TRP A 313 20.70 -11.41 -13.82
N ALA A 314 19.61 -11.51 -13.04
CA ALA A 314 18.91 -10.38 -12.46
C ALA A 314 19.75 -9.60 -11.43
N LEU A 315 20.84 -10.21 -10.95
CA LEU A 315 21.79 -9.59 -10.02
C LEU A 315 22.93 -8.87 -10.75
N GLY A 316 22.98 -8.98 -12.09
CA GLY A 316 23.94 -8.29 -12.92
C GLY A 316 23.67 -6.79 -13.05
N TYR A 317 24.42 -6.11 -13.90
CA TYR A 317 24.16 -4.69 -14.19
C TYR A 317 23.12 -4.54 -15.31
N HIS A 318 22.12 -3.70 -15.07
CA HIS A 318 21.02 -3.39 -15.98
C HIS A 318 21.19 -1.97 -16.51
N LEU A 319 20.98 -1.75 -17.81
CA LEU A 319 21.01 -0.41 -18.41
C LEU A 319 19.71 -0.13 -19.15
N CYS A 320 19.09 1.01 -18.81
CA CYS A 320 17.84 1.49 -19.36
C CYS A 320 17.90 3.01 -19.55
N ARG A 321 16.99 3.54 -20.37
CA ARG A 321 16.51 4.92 -20.34
C ARG A 321 15.24 5.02 -21.18
N TRP A 322 14.44 6.04 -20.88
CA TRP A 322 13.48 6.56 -21.85
C TRP A 322 14.21 7.28 -23.00
N GLY A 323 13.90 6.91 -24.24
CA GLY A 323 14.30 7.65 -25.43
C GLY A 323 15.65 7.24 -26.02
N TYR A 324 15.89 5.94 -26.17
CA TYR A 324 16.94 5.47 -27.09
C TYR A 324 16.54 5.74 -28.56
N GLY A 325 15.23 5.71 -28.86
CA GLY A 325 14.63 6.20 -30.10
C GLY A 325 14.73 5.27 -31.31
N SER A 326 15.56 4.23 -31.26
CA SER A 326 15.59 3.14 -32.25
C SER A 326 16.30 1.90 -31.69
N SER A 327 16.05 0.74 -32.30
CA SER A 327 16.79 -0.49 -31.98
C SER A 327 18.28 -0.34 -32.32
N ASN A 328 18.64 0.36 -33.40
CA ASN A 328 20.06 0.59 -33.75
C ASN A 328 20.78 1.49 -32.72
N ALA A 329 20.14 2.57 -32.27
CA ALA A 329 20.72 3.43 -31.24
C ALA A 329 20.89 2.70 -29.90
N THR A 330 19.91 1.88 -29.51
CA THR A 330 20.02 0.99 -28.35
C THR A 330 21.20 0.02 -28.50
N TRP A 331 21.32 -0.59 -29.68
CA TRP A 331 22.38 -1.55 -29.96
C TRP A 331 23.79 -0.92 -29.94
N ASP A 332 23.93 0.32 -30.42
CA ASP A 332 25.20 1.04 -30.35
C ASP A 332 25.62 1.37 -28.91
N VAL A 333 24.66 1.62 -28.01
CA VAL A 333 24.93 1.74 -26.56
C VAL A 333 25.48 0.43 -26.00
N VAL A 334 24.86 -0.71 -26.34
CA VAL A 334 25.35 -2.04 -25.93
C VAL A 334 26.78 -2.30 -26.45
N LYS A 335 27.05 -1.99 -27.74
CA LYS A 335 28.40 -2.12 -28.32
C LYS A 335 29.41 -1.25 -27.59
N ASN A 336 29.04 -0.02 -27.22
CA ASN A 336 29.90 0.86 -26.44
C ASN A 336 30.19 0.30 -25.04
N MET A 337 29.19 -0.22 -24.33
CA MET A 337 29.38 -0.86 -23.03
C MET A 337 30.38 -2.02 -23.12
N ARG A 338 30.25 -2.87 -24.15
CA ARG A 338 31.21 -3.97 -24.44
C ARG A 338 32.60 -3.42 -24.79
N ASN A 339 32.70 -2.41 -25.66
CA ASN A 339 33.97 -1.79 -26.08
C ASN A 339 34.73 -1.19 -24.89
N TYR A 340 34.02 -0.54 -23.97
CA TYR A 340 34.59 0.02 -22.74
C TYR A 340 34.75 -1.00 -21.61
N ARG A 341 34.43 -2.27 -21.85
CA ARG A 341 34.52 -3.38 -20.87
C ARG A 341 33.73 -3.11 -19.59
N ILE A 342 32.57 -2.46 -19.72
CA ILE A 342 31.65 -2.26 -18.60
C ILE A 342 30.75 -3.49 -18.52
N PRO A 343 30.71 -4.20 -17.38
CA PRO A 343 29.79 -5.32 -17.19
C PRO A 343 28.35 -4.85 -17.38
N GLN A 344 27.60 -5.59 -18.20
CA GLN A 344 26.18 -5.37 -18.45
C GLN A 344 25.55 -6.73 -18.75
N ASP A 345 24.67 -7.20 -17.89
CA ASP A 345 23.95 -8.45 -18.09
C ASP A 345 22.65 -8.21 -18.87
N VAL A 346 22.04 -7.03 -18.73
CA VAL A 346 20.69 -6.77 -19.24
C VAL A 346 20.58 -5.42 -19.92
N GLN A 347 20.05 -5.41 -21.14
CA GLN A 347 19.63 -4.19 -21.85
C GLN A 347 18.11 -4.06 -21.76
N TRP A 348 17.65 -2.83 -21.54
CA TRP A 348 16.24 -2.51 -21.41
C TRP A 348 15.80 -1.52 -22.49
N ASN A 349 14.54 -1.56 -22.89
CA ASN A 349 13.88 -0.46 -23.60
C ASN A 349 12.61 -0.04 -22.87
N ASP A 350 12.41 1.27 -22.84
CA ASP A 350 11.18 1.94 -22.40
C ASP A 350 10.16 1.94 -23.56
N ILE A 351 9.06 2.69 -23.45
CA ILE A 351 7.94 2.72 -24.40
C ILE A 351 8.34 3.09 -25.83
N ASP A 352 9.57 3.58 -26.05
CA ASP A 352 10.07 3.94 -27.37
C ASP A 352 10.14 2.75 -28.34
N TYR A 353 10.23 1.50 -27.85
CA TYR A 353 10.21 0.34 -28.74
C TYR A 353 8.87 0.10 -29.42
N MET A 354 7.76 0.52 -28.78
CA MET A 354 6.38 0.20 -29.18
C MET A 354 5.94 0.99 -30.43
N ASP A 355 5.07 0.42 -31.26
CA ASP A 355 4.40 1.17 -32.33
C ASP A 355 3.35 2.11 -31.71
N ARG A 356 3.60 3.43 -31.72
CA ARG A 356 2.72 4.45 -31.13
C ARG A 356 2.35 4.17 -29.65
N SER A 357 3.29 3.64 -28.87
CA SER A 357 3.09 3.26 -27.47
C SER A 357 2.01 2.19 -27.25
N LEU A 358 1.76 1.35 -28.26
CA LEU A 358 0.84 0.22 -28.15
C LEU A 358 1.58 -1.00 -27.58
N ASP A 359 1.13 -1.48 -26.42
CA ASP A 359 1.58 -2.73 -25.83
C ASP A 359 1.56 -3.91 -26.82
N PHE A 360 2.50 -4.85 -26.66
CA PHE A 360 2.64 -6.03 -27.53
C PHE A 360 2.88 -5.72 -29.02
N THR A 361 3.46 -4.54 -29.31
CA THR A 361 3.91 -4.15 -30.65
C THR A 361 5.36 -3.65 -30.59
N PHE A 362 6.02 -3.52 -31.74
CA PHE A 362 7.22 -2.70 -31.87
C PHE A 362 7.15 -1.86 -33.14
N ASP A 363 7.74 -0.67 -33.12
CA ASP A 363 7.72 0.25 -34.26
C ASP A 363 8.41 -0.41 -35.48
N PRO A 364 7.70 -0.59 -36.61
CA PRO A 364 8.20 -1.34 -37.76
C PRO A 364 9.30 -0.59 -38.53
N THR A 365 9.58 0.67 -38.21
CA THR A 365 10.60 1.50 -38.84
C THR A 365 11.78 1.68 -37.89
N ALA A 366 11.57 2.37 -36.77
CA ALA A 366 12.60 2.72 -35.80
C ALA A 366 13.13 1.49 -35.03
N PHE A 367 12.28 0.48 -34.82
CA PHE A 367 12.63 -0.75 -34.09
C PHE A 367 12.59 -2.00 -34.98
N SER A 368 12.69 -1.82 -36.30
CA SER A 368 12.72 -2.91 -37.28
C SER A 368 13.81 -3.96 -37.02
N THR A 369 14.94 -3.58 -36.43
CA THR A 369 16.07 -4.48 -36.10
C THR A 369 16.03 -4.99 -34.65
N LEU A 370 14.93 -4.76 -33.92
CA LEU A 370 14.79 -5.20 -32.52
C LEU A 370 14.99 -6.72 -32.34
N PRO A 371 14.36 -7.60 -33.16
CA PRO A 371 14.60 -9.05 -33.02
C PRO A 371 16.07 -9.45 -33.22
N ASP A 372 16.77 -8.81 -34.15
CA ASP A 372 18.20 -9.07 -34.41
C ASP A 372 19.09 -8.57 -33.28
N MET A 373 18.77 -7.41 -32.69
CA MET A 373 19.45 -6.88 -31.51
C MET A 373 19.30 -7.85 -30.32
N VAL A 374 18.10 -8.37 -30.07
CA VAL A 374 17.86 -9.33 -28.98
C VAL A 374 18.63 -10.62 -29.22
N LYS A 375 18.67 -11.11 -30.46
CA LYS A 375 19.49 -12.27 -30.83
C LYS A 375 20.98 -12.03 -30.59
N ASP A 376 21.49 -10.84 -30.89
CA ASP A 376 22.87 -10.45 -30.59
C ASP A 376 23.15 -10.42 -29.08
N LEU A 377 22.24 -9.84 -28.28
CA LEU A 377 22.33 -9.87 -26.81
C LEU A 377 22.46 -11.30 -26.30
N HIS A 378 21.57 -12.20 -26.74
CA HIS A 378 21.59 -13.61 -26.34
C HIS A 378 22.89 -14.32 -26.75
N SER A 379 23.39 -14.06 -27.96
CA SER A 379 24.65 -14.66 -28.44
C SER A 379 25.88 -14.23 -27.62
N HIS A 380 25.80 -13.08 -26.94
CA HIS A 380 26.82 -12.57 -26.03
C HIS A 380 26.52 -12.84 -24.55
N GLY A 381 25.54 -13.71 -24.27
CA GLY A 381 25.17 -14.08 -22.90
C GLY A 381 24.37 -13.02 -22.15
N GLN A 382 23.99 -11.90 -22.78
CA GLN A 382 23.16 -10.85 -22.20
C GLN A 382 21.65 -11.16 -22.34
N ARG A 383 20.81 -10.39 -21.67
CA ARG A 383 19.36 -10.52 -21.62
C ARG A 383 18.67 -9.23 -22.04
N TYR A 384 17.40 -9.34 -22.43
CA TYR A 384 16.57 -8.23 -22.84
C TYR A 384 15.32 -8.11 -21.96
N VAL A 385 15.04 -6.92 -21.45
CA VAL A 385 13.83 -6.60 -20.68
C VAL A 385 13.11 -5.44 -21.37
N MET A 386 11.79 -5.49 -21.40
CA MET A 386 10.97 -4.44 -22.02
C MET A 386 9.91 -3.96 -21.03
N ILE A 387 9.52 -2.69 -21.17
CA ILE A 387 8.36 -2.15 -20.46
C ILE A 387 7.04 -2.67 -21.04
N LEU A 388 6.02 -2.81 -20.21
CA LEU A 388 4.61 -2.97 -20.55
C LEU A 388 3.78 -2.07 -19.63
N ASP A 389 2.71 -1.51 -20.17
CA ASP A 389 1.77 -0.66 -19.43
C ASP A 389 0.37 -1.31 -19.42
N PRO A 390 -0.37 -1.29 -18.30
CA PRO A 390 -1.69 -1.91 -18.24
C PRO A 390 -2.73 -1.22 -19.12
N GLY A 391 -2.52 0.03 -19.53
CA GLY A 391 -3.48 0.76 -20.36
C GLY A 391 -3.48 0.30 -21.82
N ILE A 392 -4.52 -0.43 -22.23
CA ILE A 392 -4.67 -0.95 -23.60
C ILE A 392 -5.43 0.05 -24.47
N SER A 393 -4.82 0.51 -25.57
CA SER A 393 -5.44 1.46 -26.51
C SER A 393 -6.82 1.00 -27.00
N SER A 394 -7.83 1.85 -26.83
CA SER A 394 -9.22 1.56 -27.16
C SER A 394 -9.72 2.19 -28.45
N VAL A 395 -8.83 2.86 -29.20
CA VAL A 395 -9.17 3.69 -30.37
C VAL A 395 -8.64 3.16 -31.69
N GLN A 396 -8.02 1.98 -31.69
CA GLN A 396 -7.57 1.35 -32.92
C GLN A 396 -8.78 0.82 -33.71
N PRO A 397 -8.74 0.82 -35.06
CA PRO A 397 -9.79 0.21 -35.87
C PRO A 397 -10.00 -1.26 -35.50
N GLU A 398 -11.25 -1.74 -35.57
CA GLU A 398 -11.60 -3.13 -35.30
C GLU A 398 -10.74 -4.10 -36.13
N GLY A 399 -10.16 -5.10 -35.48
CA GLY A 399 -9.23 -6.06 -36.09
C GLY A 399 -7.81 -5.52 -36.30
N GLY A 400 -7.55 -4.26 -35.98
CA GLY A 400 -6.26 -3.60 -36.10
C GLY A 400 -5.36 -3.76 -34.87
N TYR A 401 -5.90 -4.16 -33.71
CA TYR A 401 -5.13 -4.26 -32.48
C TYR A 401 -5.61 -5.41 -31.58
N TRP A 402 -5.02 -6.58 -31.82
CA TRP A 402 -5.35 -7.84 -31.18
C TRP A 402 -5.54 -7.78 -29.65
N PRO A 403 -4.65 -7.16 -28.85
CA PRO A 403 -4.83 -7.09 -27.40
C PRO A 403 -6.17 -6.49 -26.99
N TYR A 404 -6.61 -5.43 -27.66
CA TYR A 404 -7.89 -4.78 -27.39
C TYR A 404 -9.08 -5.58 -27.93
N ASP A 405 -9.02 -6.01 -29.18
CA ASP A 405 -10.12 -6.76 -29.83
C ASP A 405 -10.44 -8.05 -29.05
N GLU A 406 -9.40 -8.81 -28.68
CA GLU A 406 -9.55 -10.04 -27.91
C GLU A 406 -9.93 -9.78 -26.46
N GLY A 407 -9.46 -8.66 -25.88
CA GLY A 407 -9.83 -8.23 -24.54
C GLY A 407 -11.33 -7.89 -24.43
N LEU A 408 -11.87 -7.16 -25.42
CA LEU A 408 -13.30 -6.90 -25.53
C LEU A 408 -14.09 -8.20 -25.71
N ARG A 409 -13.63 -9.11 -26.58
CA ARG A 409 -14.30 -10.39 -26.82
C ARG A 409 -14.39 -11.25 -25.56
N ARG A 410 -13.36 -11.22 -24.70
CA ARG A 410 -13.31 -11.97 -23.44
C ARG A 410 -13.92 -11.22 -22.24
N GLY A 411 -14.18 -9.91 -22.37
CA GLY A 411 -14.72 -9.08 -21.30
C GLY A 411 -13.72 -8.82 -20.17
N VAL A 412 -12.43 -8.63 -20.49
CA VAL A 412 -11.35 -8.52 -19.48
C VAL A 412 -11.15 -7.13 -18.89
N PHE A 413 -11.88 -6.13 -19.36
CA PHE A 413 -11.67 -4.74 -18.95
C PHE A 413 -12.55 -4.33 -17.77
N ILE A 414 -12.02 -3.42 -16.95
CA ILE A 414 -12.75 -2.73 -15.89
C ILE A 414 -13.90 -1.94 -16.51
N ASN A 415 -15.08 -2.05 -15.90
CA ASN A 415 -16.30 -1.41 -16.37
C ASN A 415 -16.78 -0.31 -15.41
N HIS A 416 -17.56 0.63 -15.93
CA HIS A 416 -18.43 1.48 -15.14
C HIS A 416 -19.56 0.66 -14.50
N THR A 417 -20.27 1.26 -13.55
CA THR A 417 -21.39 0.62 -12.85
C THR A 417 -22.58 0.29 -13.76
N ASP A 418 -22.68 0.90 -14.94
CA ASP A 418 -23.69 0.60 -15.96
C ASP A 418 -23.29 -0.56 -16.90
N GLY A 419 -22.10 -1.14 -16.70
CA GLY A 419 -21.55 -2.24 -17.49
C GLY A 419 -20.77 -1.81 -18.74
N SER A 420 -20.68 -0.51 -19.04
CA SER A 420 -19.84 -0.02 -20.14
C SER A 420 -18.35 -0.06 -19.78
N THR A 421 -17.47 -0.32 -20.75
CA THR A 421 -16.02 -0.35 -20.51
C THR A 421 -15.50 1.02 -20.11
N LEU A 422 -14.77 1.07 -18.99
CA LEU A 422 -14.16 2.31 -18.51
C LEU A 422 -13.00 2.72 -19.41
N ILE A 423 -13.05 3.96 -19.89
CA ILE A 423 -12.00 4.55 -20.72
C ILE A 423 -11.28 5.67 -19.96
N GLY A 424 -10.00 5.47 -19.69
CA GLY A 424 -9.08 6.49 -19.19
C GLY A 424 -8.12 6.97 -20.27
N LYS A 425 -6.94 7.43 -19.87
CA LYS A 425 -5.92 7.90 -20.81
C LYS A 425 -4.51 7.65 -20.29
N VAL A 426 -3.65 7.04 -21.10
CA VAL A 426 -2.20 6.92 -20.84
C VAL A 426 -1.41 7.18 -22.13
N TRP A 427 -0.21 6.59 -22.28
CA TRP A 427 0.73 6.85 -23.39
C TRP A 427 0.14 6.69 -24.80
N PRO A 428 -0.57 5.60 -25.16
CA PRO A 428 -1.20 5.45 -26.48
C PRO A 428 -2.49 6.28 -26.67
N GLY A 429 -2.82 7.20 -25.76
CA GLY A 429 -4.05 7.97 -25.79
C GLY A 429 -5.15 7.31 -24.96
N LEU A 430 -6.35 7.16 -25.52
CA LEU A 430 -7.49 6.59 -24.79
C LEU A 430 -7.30 5.09 -24.59
N THR A 431 -7.53 4.64 -23.36
CA THR A 431 -7.23 3.26 -22.96
C THR A 431 -8.31 2.64 -22.09
N SER A 432 -8.48 1.33 -22.25
CA SER A 432 -9.17 0.46 -21.30
C SER A 432 -8.16 -0.19 -20.37
N PHE A 433 -8.60 -0.57 -19.18
CA PHE A 433 -7.74 -1.13 -18.13
C PHE A 433 -8.15 -2.58 -17.86
N PRO A 434 -7.25 -3.57 -18.02
CA PRO A 434 -7.53 -4.96 -17.69
C PRO A 434 -7.86 -5.12 -16.20
N ASP A 435 -8.80 -6.00 -15.91
CA ASP A 435 -9.18 -6.42 -14.57
C ASP A 435 -8.38 -7.67 -14.18
N PHE A 436 -7.22 -7.47 -13.57
CA PHE A 436 -6.36 -8.56 -13.11
C PHE A 436 -6.93 -9.32 -11.90
N SER A 437 -8.13 -8.97 -11.41
CA SER A 437 -8.83 -9.77 -10.40
C SER A 437 -9.62 -10.96 -10.99
N ASP A 438 -9.67 -11.07 -12.33
CA ASP A 438 -10.26 -12.22 -13.04
C ASP A 438 -9.18 -13.11 -13.65
N ASP A 439 -9.29 -14.44 -13.44
CA ASP A 439 -8.39 -15.44 -14.03
C ASP A 439 -8.46 -15.43 -15.57
N VAL A 440 -9.61 -15.05 -16.17
CA VAL A 440 -9.73 -14.90 -17.64
C VAL A 440 -8.80 -13.80 -18.16
N THR A 441 -8.59 -12.74 -17.39
CA THR A 441 -7.63 -11.67 -17.72
C THR A 441 -6.20 -12.20 -17.67
N HIS A 442 -5.88 -13.10 -16.74
CA HIS A 442 -4.54 -13.70 -16.64
C HIS A 442 -4.24 -14.56 -17.87
N GLU A 443 -5.22 -15.33 -18.36
CA GLU A 443 -5.10 -16.10 -19.60
C GLU A 443 -4.93 -15.19 -20.83
N TRP A 444 -5.72 -14.12 -20.92
CA TRP A 444 -5.58 -13.12 -21.99
C TRP A 444 -4.21 -12.44 -21.97
N TRP A 445 -3.72 -12.04 -20.80
CA TRP A 445 -2.41 -11.43 -20.63
C TRP A 445 -1.29 -12.38 -21.07
N TYR A 446 -1.38 -13.64 -20.66
CA TYR A 446 -0.47 -14.70 -21.08
C TYR A 446 -0.45 -14.90 -22.60
N ASP A 447 -1.61 -14.96 -23.25
CA ASP A 447 -1.71 -15.14 -24.70
C ASP A 447 -1.04 -13.99 -25.45
N ASN A 448 -1.18 -12.75 -24.98
CA ASN A 448 -0.52 -11.58 -25.56
C ASN A 448 1.01 -11.63 -25.36
N LEU A 449 1.47 -11.94 -24.15
CA LEU A 449 2.89 -12.13 -23.84
C LEU A 449 3.53 -13.18 -24.74
N LYS A 450 2.88 -14.34 -24.89
CA LYS A 450 3.36 -15.43 -25.74
C LYS A 450 3.47 -15.02 -27.20
N ARG A 451 2.41 -14.39 -27.74
CA ARG A 451 2.39 -13.92 -29.14
C ARG A 451 3.48 -12.89 -29.42
N PHE A 452 3.78 -12.03 -28.45
CA PHE A 452 4.86 -11.05 -28.60
C PHE A 452 6.24 -11.68 -28.43
N HIS A 453 6.40 -12.60 -27.48
CA HIS A 453 7.64 -13.34 -27.26
C HIS A 453 8.08 -14.14 -28.51
N ASP A 454 7.13 -14.68 -29.27
CA ASP A 454 7.39 -15.35 -30.55
C ASP A 454 8.01 -14.42 -31.62
N LYS A 455 7.83 -13.10 -31.48
CA LYS A 455 8.42 -12.08 -32.37
C LYS A 455 9.72 -11.51 -31.81
N VAL A 456 9.73 -11.23 -30.50
CA VAL A 456 10.84 -10.62 -29.78
C VAL A 456 11.08 -11.47 -28.53
N PRO A 457 12.13 -12.30 -28.47
CA PRO A 457 12.33 -13.24 -27.36
C PRO A 457 12.90 -12.51 -26.13
N PHE A 458 12.08 -11.70 -25.46
CA PHE A 458 12.43 -11.00 -24.24
C PHE A 458 12.60 -11.97 -23.05
N ASP A 459 13.45 -11.62 -22.10
CA ASP A 459 13.81 -12.48 -20.96
C ASP A 459 13.13 -12.06 -19.65
N GLY A 460 12.51 -10.89 -19.62
CA GLY A 460 11.80 -10.37 -18.46
C GLY A 460 10.95 -9.15 -18.77
N LEU A 461 10.14 -8.76 -17.80
CA LEU A 461 9.14 -7.71 -17.92
C LEU A 461 9.40 -6.60 -16.90
N TRP A 462 9.23 -5.37 -17.36
CA TRP A 462 9.06 -4.20 -16.53
C TRP A 462 7.60 -3.77 -16.65
N ILE A 463 6.80 -3.95 -15.61
CA ILE A 463 5.40 -3.53 -15.60
C ILE A 463 5.30 -2.18 -14.87
N ASP A 464 4.87 -1.15 -15.60
CA ASP A 464 4.82 0.22 -15.12
C ASP A 464 3.38 0.76 -15.16
N MET A 465 3.17 1.96 -14.63
CA MET A 465 1.86 2.66 -14.70
C MET A 465 0.71 1.90 -14.00
N ASN A 466 1.03 1.01 -13.06
CA ASN A 466 0.14 0.00 -12.55
C ASN A 466 -0.39 0.24 -11.13
N GLU A 467 -0.49 1.50 -10.72
CA GLU A 467 -1.24 1.87 -9.53
C GLU A 467 -2.74 1.53 -9.56
N PRO A 468 -3.51 1.63 -10.68
CA PRO A 468 -3.19 2.03 -12.06
C PRO A 468 -3.20 3.56 -12.28
N SER A 469 -2.25 4.03 -13.08
CA SER A 469 -2.14 5.44 -13.46
C SER A 469 -3.10 5.81 -14.59
N SER A 470 -3.66 7.02 -14.50
CA SER A 470 -4.42 7.64 -15.59
C SER A 470 -4.08 9.13 -15.69
N PHE A 471 -3.98 9.64 -16.92
CA PHE A 471 -3.75 11.04 -17.24
C PHE A 471 -5.01 11.90 -17.15
N VAL A 472 -6.17 11.27 -16.94
CA VAL A 472 -7.43 11.91 -16.57
C VAL A 472 -7.90 11.36 -15.23
N ASP A 473 -8.50 12.22 -14.40
CA ASP A 473 -9.03 11.80 -13.10
C ASP A 473 -10.33 11.00 -13.29
N GLY A 474 -10.31 9.71 -12.97
CA GLY A 474 -11.44 8.83 -13.11
C GLY A 474 -11.58 8.20 -14.49
N SER A 475 -12.29 8.88 -15.39
CA SER A 475 -12.50 8.41 -16.77
C SER A 475 -12.68 9.60 -17.71
N THR A 476 -12.70 9.34 -19.02
CA THR A 476 -12.98 10.36 -20.04
C THR A 476 -14.37 11.00 -19.93
N VAL A 477 -15.32 10.35 -19.24
CA VAL A 477 -16.66 10.88 -18.97
C VAL A 477 -16.86 11.30 -17.51
N GLY A 478 -15.79 11.32 -16.71
CA GLY A 478 -15.83 11.57 -15.27
C GLY A 478 -16.26 10.34 -14.46
N CYS A 479 -16.70 10.55 -13.22
CA CYS A 479 -17.18 9.50 -12.32
C CYS A 479 -18.58 9.86 -11.80
N PRO A 480 -19.42 8.86 -11.48
CA PRO A 480 -20.74 9.12 -10.92
C PRO A 480 -20.63 9.71 -9.50
N ASP A 481 -21.55 10.59 -9.12
CA ASP A 481 -21.60 11.12 -7.75
C ASP A 481 -22.18 10.07 -6.80
N THR A 482 -21.31 9.32 -6.13
CA THR A 482 -21.66 8.21 -5.23
C THR A 482 -20.81 8.25 -3.96
N GLU A 483 -21.25 7.55 -2.92
CA GLU A 483 -20.50 7.42 -1.66
C GLU A 483 -19.13 6.73 -1.83
N LEU A 484 -18.92 5.96 -2.90
CA LEU A 484 -17.61 5.38 -3.21
C LEU A 484 -16.65 6.43 -3.80
N GLU A 485 -17.14 7.38 -4.59
CA GLU A 485 -16.31 8.47 -5.13
C GLU A 485 -16.06 9.57 -4.10
N ASN A 486 -17.04 9.81 -3.23
CA ASN A 486 -17.06 10.87 -2.23
C ASN A 486 -17.40 10.27 -0.85
N PRO A 487 -16.47 9.49 -0.24
CA PRO A 487 -16.70 8.87 1.05
C PRO A 487 -16.80 9.90 2.19
N PRO A 488 -17.43 9.55 3.33
CA PRO A 488 -17.57 10.46 4.47
C PRO A 488 -16.24 10.86 5.12
N TYR A 489 -15.18 10.07 4.90
CA TYR A 489 -13.80 10.39 5.26
C TYR A 489 -12.91 10.12 4.06
N THR A 490 -12.11 11.11 3.67
CA THR A 490 -11.09 10.95 2.62
C THR A 490 -9.71 11.05 3.29
N PRO A 491 -8.89 9.97 3.24
CA PRO A 491 -7.51 10.01 3.69
C PRO A 491 -6.69 11.08 2.97
N GLY A 492 -5.45 11.29 3.40
CA GLY A 492 -4.58 12.35 2.95
C GLY A 492 -4.06 12.37 1.52
N ILE A 493 -4.81 11.81 0.60
CA ILE A 493 -4.39 11.49 -0.75
C ILE A 493 -4.03 12.78 -1.48
N LEU A 494 -2.93 12.74 -2.22
CA LEU A 494 -2.51 13.86 -3.05
C LEU A 494 -3.63 14.28 -4.03
N GLY A 495 -4.07 15.53 -3.96
CA GLY A 495 -5.18 16.04 -4.77
C GLY A 495 -6.57 15.89 -4.12
N GLY A 496 -6.68 15.23 -2.96
CA GLY A 496 -7.89 15.20 -2.14
C GLY A 496 -9.05 14.37 -2.70
N LEU A 497 -8.84 13.61 -3.77
CA LEU A 497 -9.84 12.78 -4.44
C LEU A 497 -9.27 11.37 -4.65
N LEU A 498 -10.07 10.32 -4.40
CA LEU A 498 -9.65 8.93 -4.63
C LEU A 498 -9.27 8.68 -6.10
N ARG A 499 -10.03 9.28 -7.02
CA ARG A 499 -9.86 9.17 -8.49
C ARG A 499 -8.73 10.02 -9.07
N ALA A 500 -8.03 10.81 -8.26
CA ALA A 500 -6.96 11.67 -8.77
C ALA A 500 -5.80 10.82 -9.31
N LYS A 501 -5.45 11.00 -10.59
CA LYS A 501 -4.44 10.20 -11.33
C LYS A 501 -4.73 8.70 -11.41
N THR A 502 -5.98 8.28 -11.25
CA THR A 502 -6.38 6.87 -11.36
C THR A 502 -7.82 6.76 -11.87
N LEU A 503 -8.43 5.57 -11.74
CA LEU A 503 -9.77 5.27 -12.23
C LEU A 503 -10.85 5.72 -11.22
N CYS A 504 -12.12 5.67 -11.65
CA CYS A 504 -13.26 5.89 -10.76
C CYS A 504 -13.26 4.84 -9.64
N ALA A 505 -13.42 5.24 -8.38
CA ALA A 505 -13.43 4.30 -7.26
C ALA A 505 -14.65 3.35 -7.32
N SER A 506 -15.76 3.81 -7.89
CA SER A 506 -16.97 3.02 -8.14
C SER A 506 -16.86 2.05 -9.32
N ALA A 507 -15.76 2.09 -10.09
CA ALA A 507 -15.57 1.17 -11.21
C ALA A 507 -15.58 -0.29 -10.74
N VAL A 508 -16.11 -1.18 -11.58
CA VAL A 508 -16.40 -2.57 -11.23
C VAL A 508 -15.29 -3.47 -11.76
N GLN A 509 -14.69 -4.23 -10.85
CA GLN A 509 -13.86 -5.40 -11.13
C GLN A 509 -14.61 -6.67 -10.71
N LYS A 510 -14.14 -7.81 -11.18
CA LYS A 510 -14.70 -9.14 -10.93
C LYS A 510 -14.83 -9.45 -9.46
N THR A 511 -13.81 -9.10 -8.68
CA THR A 511 -13.77 -9.38 -7.25
C THR A 511 -14.54 -8.35 -6.42
N SER A 512 -14.44 -7.06 -6.73
CA SER A 512 -15.11 -5.99 -6.01
C SER A 512 -15.05 -4.66 -6.78
N SER A 513 -15.50 -3.56 -6.19
CA SER A 513 -15.26 -2.22 -6.74
C SER A 513 -13.79 -1.84 -6.68
N HIS A 514 -13.38 -0.92 -7.55
CA HIS A 514 -12.02 -0.36 -7.57
C HIS A 514 -11.68 0.33 -6.23
N TYR A 515 -12.66 0.88 -5.52
CA TYR A 515 -12.53 1.41 -4.16
C TYR A 515 -11.84 0.45 -3.18
N ASN A 516 -12.14 -0.85 -3.29
CA ASN A 516 -11.56 -1.91 -2.47
C ASN A 516 -10.27 -2.48 -3.09
N MET A 517 -10.25 -2.58 -4.42
CA MET A 517 -9.25 -3.33 -5.18
C MET A 517 -8.08 -2.48 -5.71
N HIS A 518 -8.18 -1.15 -5.67
CA HIS A 518 -7.22 -0.23 -6.29
C HIS A 518 -5.77 -0.53 -5.88
N SER A 519 -5.49 -0.56 -4.57
CA SER A 519 -4.14 -0.80 -4.06
C SER A 519 -3.62 -2.22 -4.35
N LEU A 520 -4.43 -3.12 -4.92
CA LEU A 520 -4.05 -4.48 -5.31
C LEU A 520 -3.72 -4.59 -6.81
N TYR A 521 -3.95 -3.55 -7.61
CA TYR A 521 -3.85 -3.63 -9.06
C TYR A 521 -2.47 -4.11 -9.53
N GLY A 522 -1.39 -3.46 -9.08
CA GLY A 522 -0.01 -3.85 -9.42
C GLY A 522 0.40 -5.23 -8.88
N LEU A 523 -0.16 -5.68 -7.75
CA LEU A 523 0.07 -7.04 -7.24
C LEU A 523 -0.56 -8.08 -8.16
N LEU A 524 -1.78 -7.84 -8.60
CA LEU A 524 -2.53 -8.76 -9.44
C LEU A 524 -1.96 -8.82 -10.87
N GLU A 525 -1.53 -7.69 -11.41
CA GLU A 525 -0.78 -7.65 -12.67
C GLU A 525 0.57 -8.37 -12.55
N ALA A 526 1.32 -8.17 -11.46
CA ALA A 526 2.57 -8.89 -11.23
C ALA A 526 2.35 -10.40 -11.15
N LYS A 527 1.27 -10.84 -10.49
CA LYS A 527 0.87 -12.25 -10.44
C LYS A 527 0.55 -12.78 -11.85
N ALA A 528 -0.20 -12.04 -12.67
CA ALA A 528 -0.51 -12.41 -14.05
C ALA A 528 0.75 -12.46 -14.94
N SER A 529 1.72 -11.57 -14.68
CA SER A 529 2.98 -11.46 -15.42
C SER A 529 4.01 -12.50 -15.00
N CYS A 530 3.96 -12.99 -13.75
CA CYS A 530 4.86 -14.00 -13.21
C CYS A 530 4.43 -15.42 -13.60
N SER A 531 4.35 -15.67 -14.92
CA SER A 531 4.04 -16.99 -15.46
C SER A 531 5.29 -17.66 -16.03
N GLU A 532 5.64 -18.85 -15.52
CA GLU A 532 6.79 -19.63 -16.02
C GLU A 532 6.58 -20.16 -17.46
N ALA A 533 5.37 -20.04 -18.02
CA ALA A 533 4.97 -20.77 -19.22
C ALA A 533 5.52 -20.19 -20.54
N TYR A 534 5.94 -18.92 -20.61
CA TYR A 534 6.54 -18.35 -21.84
C TYR A 534 8.07 -18.47 -21.90
N VAL A 535 8.76 -18.45 -20.74
CA VAL A 535 10.23 -18.59 -20.67
C VAL A 535 10.72 -19.98 -20.23
N ARG A 536 9.83 -20.86 -19.72
CA ARG A 536 10.16 -22.19 -19.13
C ARG A 536 11.29 -22.14 -18.09
N LYS A 537 11.44 -20.98 -17.45
CA LYS A 537 12.49 -20.61 -16.49
C LYS A 537 11.86 -19.67 -15.47
N ARG A 538 12.59 -19.39 -14.38
CA ARG A 538 12.20 -18.36 -13.40
C ARG A 538 11.91 -17.05 -14.11
N ALA A 539 10.72 -16.49 -13.87
CA ALA A 539 10.33 -15.20 -14.40
C ALA A 539 11.19 -14.07 -13.78
N PHE A 540 11.38 -13.00 -14.55
CA PHE A 540 11.90 -11.73 -14.04
C PHE A 540 10.86 -10.66 -14.33
N VAL A 541 10.24 -10.14 -13.27
CA VAL A 541 9.24 -9.07 -13.32
C VAL A 541 9.67 -7.98 -12.35
N ILE A 542 9.63 -6.73 -12.79
CA ILE A 542 9.88 -5.54 -11.96
C ILE A 542 8.64 -4.64 -12.05
N SER A 543 8.00 -4.35 -10.91
CA SER A 543 6.73 -3.63 -10.81
C SER A 543 6.87 -2.29 -10.10
N ARG A 544 6.11 -1.27 -10.54
CA ARG A 544 6.06 0.03 -9.85
C ARG A 544 5.19 -0.06 -8.61
N SER A 545 3.91 -0.29 -8.79
CA SER A 545 2.96 -0.44 -7.69
C SER A 545 3.09 -1.80 -7.04
N THR A 546 2.89 -1.83 -5.71
CA THR A 546 3.10 -3.02 -4.88
C THR A 546 2.14 -3.07 -3.69
N PHE A 547 1.81 -4.29 -3.26
CA PHE A 547 1.05 -4.59 -2.04
C PHE A 547 1.68 -5.80 -1.32
N PRO A 548 1.43 -6.05 -0.02
CA PRO A 548 1.81 -7.30 0.64
C PRO A 548 1.58 -8.54 -0.23
N SER A 549 2.60 -9.42 -0.29
CA SER A 549 2.76 -10.55 -1.24
C SER A 549 3.43 -10.25 -2.58
N GLN A 550 3.77 -8.98 -2.88
CA GLN A 550 4.43 -8.61 -4.13
C GLN A 550 5.70 -9.43 -4.40
N GLY A 551 6.53 -9.65 -3.37
CA GLY A 551 7.82 -10.34 -3.50
C GLY A 551 7.72 -11.76 -4.03
N GLN A 552 6.56 -12.41 -3.94
CA GLN A 552 6.33 -13.72 -4.53
C GLN A 552 6.32 -13.69 -6.06
N TYR A 553 6.08 -12.51 -6.66
CA TYR A 553 5.81 -12.38 -8.10
C TYR A 553 6.77 -11.42 -8.79
N SER A 554 7.18 -10.33 -8.14
CA SER A 554 8.05 -9.32 -8.76
C SER A 554 9.04 -8.67 -7.78
N GLY A 555 10.08 -8.07 -8.35
CA GLY A 555 10.84 -7.01 -7.69
C GLY A 555 10.16 -5.64 -7.84
N HIS A 556 10.84 -4.59 -7.39
CA HIS A 556 10.34 -3.22 -7.36
C HIS A 556 11.49 -2.21 -7.51
N TRP A 557 11.21 -1.03 -8.06
CA TRP A 557 12.12 0.12 -8.06
C TRP A 557 11.41 1.34 -7.47
N LEU A 558 12.16 2.24 -6.81
CA LEU A 558 11.59 3.40 -6.09
C LEU A 558 10.99 4.50 -6.99
N GLY A 559 10.62 4.18 -8.22
CA GLY A 559 9.98 5.09 -9.17
C GLY A 559 10.86 6.23 -9.67
N ASP A 560 10.18 7.32 -10.01
CA ASP A 560 10.67 8.47 -10.79
C ASP A 560 11.47 9.44 -9.92
N ASN A 561 12.57 8.96 -9.36
CA ASN A 561 13.50 9.78 -8.58
C ASN A 561 14.19 10.84 -9.46
N ARG A 562 14.78 11.85 -8.80
CA ARG A 562 15.53 12.92 -9.46
C ARG A 562 17.03 12.73 -9.29
N SER A 563 17.85 13.22 -10.23
CA SER A 563 19.32 13.30 -10.04
C SER A 563 19.73 14.38 -9.04
N HIS A 564 19.32 14.26 -7.77
CA HIS A 564 19.78 15.10 -6.68
C HIS A 564 20.40 14.26 -5.56
N TRP A 565 21.35 14.85 -4.83
CA TRP A 565 21.95 14.22 -3.64
C TRP A 565 20.90 13.77 -2.60
N LYS A 566 19.81 14.55 -2.45
CA LYS A 566 18.70 14.20 -1.54
C LYS A 566 18.03 12.90 -1.96
N ASP A 567 17.77 12.70 -3.24
CA ASP A 567 17.13 11.51 -3.80
C ASP A 567 18.03 10.27 -3.63
N MET A 568 19.33 10.43 -3.89
CA MET A 568 20.32 9.39 -3.61
C MET A 568 20.35 9.02 -2.11
N TYR A 569 20.34 10.01 -1.22
CA TYR A 569 20.30 9.78 0.23
C TYR A 569 19.01 9.06 0.67
N THR A 570 17.84 9.54 0.22
CA THR A 570 16.54 8.93 0.58
C THR A 570 16.35 7.54 -0.01
N SER A 571 17.08 7.19 -1.08
CA SER A 571 17.03 5.84 -1.66
C SER A 571 17.49 4.74 -0.69
N ILE A 572 18.38 5.07 0.25
CA ILE A 572 18.86 4.12 1.27
C ILE A 572 17.71 3.71 2.18
N ALA A 573 16.97 4.69 2.70
CA ALA A 573 15.79 4.45 3.52
C ALA A 573 14.70 3.70 2.75
N GLY A 574 14.38 4.15 1.53
CA GLY A 574 13.39 3.49 0.68
C GLY A 574 13.70 2.01 0.41
N ARG A 575 14.97 1.67 0.16
CA ARG A 575 15.40 0.27 0.00
C ARG A 575 15.22 -0.54 1.28
N HIS A 576 15.62 0.00 2.43
CA HIS A 576 15.48 -0.69 3.71
C HIS A 576 14.01 -0.90 4.09
N THR A 577 13.14 0.09 3.86
CA THR A 577 11.69 -0.06 4.06
C THR A 577 11.14 -1.22 3.24
N HIS A 578 11.49 -1.29 1.95
CA HIS A 578 11.03 -2.37 1.09
C HIS A 578 11.64 -3.75 1.39
N THR A 579 12.86 -3.78 1.96
CA THR A 579 13.44 -5.01 2.51
C THR A 579 12.61 -5.55 3.69
N LEU A 580 12.01 -4.66 4.50
CA LEU A 580 11.07 -5.08 5.55
C LEU A 580 9.74 -5.57 4.94
N THR A 581 9.23 -4.87 3.91
CA THR A 581 7.93 -5.16 3.29
C THR A 581 7.99 -6.11 2.10
N HIS A 582 9.08 -6.87 1.97
CA HIS A 582 9.12 -8.04 1.10
C HIS A 582 9.13 -7.79 -0.40
N THR A 583 9.87 -6.78 -0.84
CA THR A 583 10.43 -6.77 -2.20
C THR A 583 11.95 -6.77 -2.02
N HIS A 584 12.69 -7.75 -2.56
CA HIS A 584 14.16 -7.85 -2.34
C HIS A 584 14.98 -7.56 -3.60
N THR A 585 14.39 -7.74 -4.77
CA THR A 585 15.00 -7.32 -6.04
C THR A 585 14.67 -5.85 -6.22
N HIS A 586 15.62 -5.00 -5.80
CA HIS A 586 15.53 -3.56 -5.96
C HIS A 586 16.38 -3.10 -7.13
N THR A 587 15.75 -2.40 -8.06
CA THR A 587 16.48 -1.53 -8.98
C THR A 587 16.34 -0.09 -8.50
N LEU A 588 17.41 0.67 -8.69
CA LEU A 588 17.45 2.12 -8.48
C LEU A 588 17.92 2.72 -9.80
N GLY A 589 17.22 3.75 -10.29
CA GLY A 589 17.72 4.55 -11.41
C GLY A 589 19.09 5.13 -11.06
N LEU A 590 20.15 4.57 -11.65
CA LEU A 590 21.53 5.03 -11.49
C LEU A 590 21.81 6.12 -12.53
N GLY A 591 21.53 7.37 -12.17
CA GLY A 591 21.46 8.48 -13.13
C GLY A 591 20.03 8.60 -13.66
N ASP A 592 19.44 9.76 -13.42
CA ASP A 592 18.08 10.23 -13.72
C ASP A 592 17.11 9.41 -14.59
N MET A 593 15.82 9.51 -14.23
CA MET A 593 14.70 9.39 -15.18
C MET A 593 14.16 10.75 -15.69
N SER A 594 14.56 11.89 -15.11
CA SER A 594 13.92 13.21 -15.32
C SER A 594 14.80 14.35 -15.87
N LYS A 595 16.15 14.34 -15.71
CA LYS A 595 17.11 15.41 -16.08
C LYS A 595 18.55 14.88 -16.34
N ILE A 596 19.50 15.78 -16.62
CA ILE A 596 20.93 15.46 -16.82
C ILE A 596 21.61 15.28 -15.45
N SER A 597 22.32 14.17 -15.25
CA SER A 597 23.13 13.93 -14.05
C SER A 597 24.53 14.57 -14.14
N TYR A 598 25.03 15.08 -13.02
CA TYR A 598 26.43 15.51 -12.89
C TYR A 598 27.35 14.28 -12.73
N GLN A 599 28.56 14.35 -13.29
CA GLN A 599 29.53 13.25 -13.31
C GLN A 599 29.82 12.66 -11.92
N ASP A 600 29.98 13.53 -10.91
CA ASP A 600 30.24 13.09 -9.53
C ASP A 600 29.03 12.35 -8.92
N LEU A 601 27.81 12.84 -9.15
CA LEU A 601 26.60 12.19 -8.64
C LEU A 601 26.42 10.79 -9.27
N CYS A 602 26.73 10.63 -10.56
CA CYS A 602 26.73 9.31 -11.20
C CYS A 602 27.79 8.37 -10.62
N TYR A 603 29.00 8.88 -10.34
CA TYR A 603 30.09 8.10 -9.78
C TYR A 603 29.75 7.61 -8.35
N TYR A 604 29.25 8.48 -7.49
CA TYR A 604 28.87 8.13 -6.12
C TYR A 604 27.58 7.31 -6.06
N GLY A 605 26.60 7.57 -6.93
CA GLY A 605 25.39 6.75 -7.04
C GLY A 605 25.72 5.27 -7.29
N ARG A 606 26.66 4.99 -8.21
CA ARG A 606 27.17 3.62 -8.43
C ARG A 606 27.86 3.03 -7.20
N THR A 607 28.57 3.85 -6.43
CA THR A 607 29.36 3.42 -5.26
C THR A 607 28.49 3.09 -4.04
N VAL A 608 27.42 3.85 -3.80
CA VAL A 608 26.46 3.62 -2.68
C VAL A 608 25.69 2.29 -2.86
N LEU A 609 25.55 1.78 -4.09
CA LEU A 609 24.96 0.47 -4.35
C LEU A 609 25.93 -0.71 -4.12
N HIS A 610 27.23 -0.54 -4.37
CA HIS A 610 28.22 -1.61 -4.11
C HIS A 610 28.68 -1.70 -2.64
N SER A 611 28.65 -0.60 -1.89
CA SER A 611 29.27 -0.50 -0.56
C SER A 611 28.41 -1.03 0.60
N VAL A 612 27.10 -1.24 0.42
CA VAL A 612 26.22 -1.77 1.50
C VAL A 612 26.37 -3.29 1.68
N THR A 613 27.06 -3.98 0.77
CA THR A 613 27.46 -5.40 0.90
C THR A 613 28.81 -5.62 1.60
N ARG A 614 29.52 -4.55 2.01
CA ARG A 614 30.75 -4.62 2.81
C ARG A 614 30.74 -3.58 3.93
N LEU A 615 29.90 -3.80 4.95
CA LEU A 615 30.06 -3.17 6.27
C LEU A 615 30.48 -4.23 7.31
N ARG A 616 31.61 -4.86 7.02
CA ARG A 616 32.56 -5.43 7.99
C ARG A 616 33.92 -5.26 7.32
N GLU A 617 34.90 -4.75 8.07
CA GLU A 617 36.26 -4.36 7.64
C GLU A 617 36.38 -2.93 7.10
N MET A 618 36.26 -1.96 8.00
CA MET A 618 37.11 -0.75 8.00
C MET A 618 37.10 -0.14 9.41
N ARG A 619 37.75 -0.85 10.33
CA ARG A 619 38.38 -0.28 11.53
C ARG A 619 39.77 -0.91 11.60
N HIS A 620 40.72 -0.26 10.94
CA HIS A 620 42.15 -0.23 11.22
C HIS A 620 42.82 0.49 10.04
N ASP A 621 42.92 1.81 10.15
CA ASP A 621 44.18 2.57 10.22
C ASP A 621 43.88 4.07 10.35
#